data_AF-A0A7S0H7R4-F1
#
_entry.id   AF-A0A7S0H7R4-F1
#
_cell.length_a   1.000
_cell.length_b   1.000
_cell.length_c   1.000
_cell.angle_alpha   90.00
_cell.angle_beta   90.00
_cell.angle_gamma   90.00
#
_symmetry.space_group_name_H-M   'P 1'
#
loop_
_entity.id
_entity.type
_entity.pdbx_description
1 polymer ?
#
loop_
_entity_poly.entity_id
_entity_poly.type
_entity_poly.pdbx_seq_one_letter_code
_entity_poly.pdbx_strand_id
1 'polypeptide(L)'
;ETIQLKKKSKERWGHVSIEGNPTNCVVGQKSYFFGWSNDMGSVEALALEHYEDEANGNWRGVHCENGLFHMLFGLLMADELFMEVPHAFQTYFQDAPMDLGYNEFYLKRKDAIDKRIEQIRGADNEKLSSLILTSFATLKGLRIRGVNWDRWTSQTILPMTLCIGGQALALVCECFSKNYRHWSGGLPDLFLWNVERTECKLVEVK
;
A
#
# COMPACT_ATOMS: atom_id res chain seq x y z
N GLU A 1 0.82 28.64 -35.92
CA GLU A 1 1.81 27.85 -35.18
C GLU A 1 1.10 26.73 -34.44
N THR A 2 1.28 25.50 -34.88
CA THR A 2 0.54 24.33 -34.38
C THR A 2 1.21 23.81 -33.11
N ILE A 3 0.52 23.92 -31.98
CA ILE A 3 0.96 23.37 -30.70
C ILE A 3 0.84 21.84 -30.77
N GLN A 4 1.97 21.18 -31.01
CA GLN A 4 2.12 19.74 -30.90
C GLN A 4 2.15 19.35 -29.41
N LEU A 5 1.02 18.88 -28.88
CA LEU A 5 0.97 18.19 -27.59
C LEU A 5 1.69 16.84 -27.74
N LYS A 6 2.98 16.81 -27.41
CA LYS A 6 3.73 15.56 -27.25
C LYS A 6 3.12 14.74 -26.11
N LYS A 7 2.36 13.71 -26.47
CA LYS A 7 2.02 12.57 -25.59
C LYS A 7 3.33 12.03 -25.01
N LYS A 8 3.57 12.27 -23.71
CA LYS A 8 4.71 11.65 -22.99
C LYS A 8 4.60 10.12 -23.13
N SER A 9 5.73 9.50 -23.46
CA SER A 9 5.90 8.10 -23.84
C SER A 9 5.38 7.11 -22.80
N LYS A 10 4.92 5.95 -23.29
CA LYS A 10 4.48 4.77 -22.50
C LYS A 10 5.64 4.03 -21.80
N GLU A 11 6.88 4.49 -21.90
CA GLU A 11 8.08 3.80 -21.41
C GLU A 11 8.51 4.29 -20.02
N ARG A 12 7.65 4.17 -19.01
CA ARG A 12 8.02 4.56 -17.64
C ARG A 12 8.16 3.38 -16.67
N TRP A 13 7.77 2.18 -17.10
CA TRP A 13 7.68 1.00 -16.25
C TRP A 13 8.40 -0.17 -16.90
N GLY A 14 9.16 -0.93 -16.10
CA GLY A 14 9.74 -2.19 -16.54
C GLY A 14 8.65 -3.22 -16.79
N HIS A 15 8.78 -4.00 -17.86
CA HIS A 15 7.87 -5.10 -18.18
C HIS A 15 8.64 -6.41 -18.08
N VAL A 16 8.03 -7.40 -17.41
CA VAL A 16 8.55 -8.77 -17.29
C VAL A 16 7.49 -9.71 -17.84
N SER A 17 7.91 -10.72 -18.59
CA SER A 17 7.03 -11.77 -19.11
C SER A 17 7.36 -13.08 -18.43
N ILE A 18 6.33 -13.75 -17.93
CA ILE A 18 6.44 -15.03 -17.23
C ILE A 18 5.65 -16.03 -18.06
N GLU A 19 6.28 -17.16 -18.40
CA GLU A 19 5.58 -18.26 -19.06
C GLU A 19 4.83 -19.08 -18.01
N GLY A 20 3.53 -19.28 -18.23
CA GLY A 20 2.67 -20.09 -17.37
C GLY A 20 1.86 -21.10 -18.17
N ASN A 21 1.55 -22.24 -17.55
CA ASN A 21 0.72 -23.28 -18.16
C ASN A 21 -0.73 -23.16 -17.65
N PRO A 22 -1.68 -22.62 -18.43
CA PRO A 22 -3.05 -22.42 -17.99
C PRO A 22 -3.81 -23.75 -17.88
N THR A 23 -4.66 -23.90 -16.86
CA THR A 23 -5.55 -25.05 -16.68
C THR A 23 -6.87 -24.88 -17.43
N ASN A 24 -7.26 -23.63 -17.72
CA ASN A 24 -8.42 -23.25 -18.52
C ASN A 24 -8.09 -22.02 -19.39
N CYS A 25 -8.73 -21.93 -20.56
CA CYS A 25 -8.62 -20.78 -21.47
C CYS A 25 -10.01 -20.32 -21.89
N VAL A 26 -10.89 -20.11 -20.90
CA VAL A 26 -12.28 -19.71 -21.13
C VAL A 26 -12.44 -18.21 -20.89
N VAL A 27 -12.80 -17.48 -21.95
CA VAL A 27 -13.03 -16.03 -21.89
C VAL A 27 -14.11 -15.70 -20.86
N GLY A 28 -13.81 -14.81 -19.92
CA GLY A 28 -14.73 -14.37 -18.86
C GLY A 28 -14.69 -15.22 -17.58
N GLN A 29 -13.83 -16.24 -17.49
CA GLN A 29 -13.54 -16.97 -16.25
C GLN A 29 -12.16 -16.59 -15.71
N LYS A 30 -11.96 -16.75 -14.40
CA LYS A 30 -10.62 -16.64 -13.82
C LYS A 30 -9.74 -17.76 -14.39
N SER A 31 -8.61 -17.35 -14.96
CA SER A 31 -7.59 -18.27 -15.43
C SER A 31 -6.80 -18.80 -14.23
N TYR A 32 -6.61 -20.11 -14.18
CA TYR A 32 -5.73 -20.78 -13.21
C TYR A 32 -4.52 -21.34 -13.94
N PHE A 33 -3.38 -21.40 -13.27
CA PHE A 33 -2.11 -21.84 -13.82
C PHE A 33 -1.49 -22.91 -12.93
N PHE A 34 -0.78 -23.86 -13.53
CA PHE A 34 0.16 -24.69 -12.78
C PHE A 34 1.45 -23.90 -12.54
N GLY A 35 1.82 -23.74 -11.28
CA GLY A 35 3.11 -23.21 -10.86
C GLY A 35 4.26 -24.18 -11.14
N TRP A 36 5.49 -23.76 -10.88
CA TRP A 36 6.66 -24.64 -11.03
C TRP A 36 6.74 -25.71 -9.93
N SER A 37 6.10 -25.47 -8.79
CA SER A 37 5.81 -26.49 -7.76
C SER A 37 4.76 -27.53 -8.18
N ASN A 38 4.14 -27.35 -9.36
CA ASN A 38 3.01 -28.14 -9.86
C ASN A 38 1.70 -27.94 -9.07
N ASP A 39 1.64 -26.92 -8.21
CA ASP A 39 0.42 -26.49 -7.54
C ASP A 39 -0.42 -25.59 -8.45
N MET A 40 -1.75 -25.65 -8.30
CA MET A 40 -2.67 -24.79 -9.05
C MET A 40 -2.85 -23.45 -8.34
N GLY A 41 -2.55 -22.35 -9.03
CA GLY A 41 -2.62 -20.99 -8.51
C GLY A 41 -3.28 -20.00 -9.46
N SER A 42 -3.51 -18.77 -8.99
CA SER A 42 -3.89 -17.64 -9.86
C SER A 42 -2.67 -17.06 -10.59
N VAL A 43 -2.87 -16.12 -11.51
CA VAL A 43 -1.77 -15.44 -12.21
C VAL A 43 -0.85 -14.73 -11.21
N GLU A 44 -1.44 -14.14 -10.17
CA GLU A 44 -0.71 -13.45 -9.10
C GLU A 44 0.15 -14.42 -8.28
N ALA A 45 -0.34 -15.64 -8.03
CA ALA A 45 0.43 -16.68 -7.36
C ALA A 45 1.63 -17.13 -8.21
N LEU A 46 1.44 -17.31 -9.52
CA LEU A 46 2.52 -17.62 -10.46
C LEU A 46 3.57 -16.49 -10.49
N ALA A 47 3.13 -15.23 -10.50
CA ALA A 47 4.04 -14.09 -10.45
C ALA A 47 4.84 -14.03 -9.14
N LEU A 48 4.22 -14.35 -8.00
CA LEU A 48 4.91 -14.44 -6.71
C LEU A 48 5.99 -15.53 -6.72
N GLU A 49 5.66 -16.73 -7.22
CA GLU A 49 6.63 -17.83 -7.36
C GLU A 49 7.82 -17.44 -8.24
N HIS A 50 7.56 -16.71 -9.35
CA HIS A 50 8.62 -16.17 -10.19
C HIS A 50 9.58 -15.26 -9.44
N TYR A 51 9.08 -14.33 -8.64
CA TYR A 51 9.92 -13.39 -7.91
C TYR A 51 10.61 -13.98 -6.67
N GLU A 52 10.06 -15.06 -6.11
CA GLU A 52 10.67 -15.79 -4.99
C GLU A 52 11.92 -16.58 -5.42
N ASP A 53 11.99 -17.01 -6.68
CA ASP A 53 13.17 -17.70 -7.21
C ASP A 53 14.47 -16.88 -7.06
N GLU A 54 15.55 -17.54 -6.63
CA GLU A 54 16.85 -16.91 -6.40
C GLU A 54 17.42 -16.24 -7.65
N ALA A 55 17.21 -16.82 -8.83
CA ALA A 55 17.65 -16.25 -10.11
C ALA A 55 16.90 -14.94 -10.44
N ASN A 56 15.70 -14.76 -9.90
CA ASN A 56 14.84 -13.58 -10.14
C ASN A 56 14.89 -12.56 -8.98
N GLY A 57 15.77 -12.78 -8.01
CA GLY A 57 16.14 -11.81 -6.99
C GLY A 57 15.65 -12.11 -5.58
N ASN A 58 15.09 -13.30 -5.33
CA ASN A 58 14.72 -13.78 -3.99
C ASN A 58 13.85 -12.76 -3.23
N TRP A 59 12.74 -12.37 -3.83
CA TRP A 59 11.80 -11.43 -3.25
C TRP A 59 10.79 -12.16 -2.37
N ARG A 60 10.46 -11.57 -1.23
CA ARG A 60 9.20 -11.90 -0.55
C ARG A 60 8.10 -11.09 -1.18
N GLY A 61 6.89 -11.66 -1.27
CA GLY A 61 5.78 -10.98 -1.90
C GLY A 61 4.44 -11.27 -1.25
N VAL A 62 3.52 -10.33 -1.41
CA VAL A 62 2.13 -10.48 -0.99
C VAL A 62 1.21 -9.90 -2.05
N HIS A 63 0.15 -10.64 -2.38
CA HIS A 63 -0.97 -10.10 -3.12
C HIS A 63 -1.80 -9.26 -2.14
N CYS A 64 -1.62 -7.94 -2.15
CA CYS A 64 -2.22 -7.03 -1.18
C CYS A 64 -3.22 -6.04 -1.76
N GLU A 65 -3.26 -5.87 -3.09
CA GLU A 65 -3.98 -4.78 -3.75
C GLU A 65 -3.70 -3.45 -3.00
N ASN A 66 -4.76 -2.74 -2.60
CA ASN A 66 -4.67 -1.49 -1.85
C ASN A 66 -4.45 -1.69 -0.33
N GLY A 67 -4.58 -2.92 0.17
CA GLY A 67 -4.73 -3.21 1.60
C GLY A 67 -3.51 -2.87 2.46
N LEU A 68 -2.30 -3.01 1.91
CA LEU A 68 -1.06 -2.67 2.63
C LEU A 68 -0.97 -1.16 2.90
N PHE A 69 -1.19 -0.34 1.87
CA PHE A 69 -1.06 1.11 2.01
C PHE A 69 -2.16 1.72 2.86
N HIS A 70 -3.37 1.16 2.80
CA HIS A 70 -4.44 1.52 3.74
C HIS A 70 -4.11 1.18 5.19
N MET A 71 -3.52 0.00 5.43
CA MET A 71 -3.03 -0.39 6.75
C MET A 71 -1.99 0.60 7.26
N LEU A 72 -0.98 0.90 6.45
CA LEU A 72 0.10 1.81 6.82
C LEU A 72 -0.40 3.24 7.07
N PHE A 73 -1.30 3.75 6.23
CA PHE A 73 -1.91 5.06 6.41
C PHE A 73 -2.67 5.14 7.75
N GLY A 74 -3.50 4.15 8.04
CA GLY A 74 -4.27 4.11 9.29
C GLY A 74 -3.38 4.03 10.54
N LEU A 75 -2.27 3.29 10.48
CA LEU A 75 -1.31 3.22 11.60
C LEU A 75 -0.50 4.51 11.78
N LEU A 76 -0.08 5.13 10.68
CA LEU A 76 0.82 6.28 10.71
C LEU A 76 0.09 7.60 10.97
N MET A 77 -1.18 7.71 10.54
CA MET A 77 -1.96 8.95 10.57
C MET A 77 -3.16 8.88 11.54
N ALA A 78 -3.16 7.94 12.49
CA ALA A 78 -4.29 7.74 13.41
C ALA A 78 -4.65 9.00 14.20
N ASP A 79 -3.65 9.71 14.72
CA ASP A 79 -3.86 10.92 15.52
C ASP A 79 -4.52 12.03 14.67
N GLU A 80 -4.14 12.15 13.41
CA GLU A 80 -4.74 13.11 12.48
C GLU A 80 -6.14 12.67 12.03
N LEU A 81 -6.36 11.37 11.80
CA LEU A 81 -7.66 10.82 11.44
C LEU A 81 -8.72 11.08 12.51
N PHE A 82 -8.35 10.91 13.78
CA PHE A 82 -9.24 11.05 14.93
C PHE A 82 -9.10 12.39 15.67
N MET A 83 -8.40 13.36 15.08
CA MET A 83 -8.32 14.72 15.58
C MET A 83 -9.72 15.33 15.75
N GLU A 84 -9.93 16.02 16.87
CA GLU A 84 -11.20 16.70 17.16
C GLU A 84 -11.46 17.83 16.16
N VAL A 85 -12.44 17.61 15.28
CA VAL A 85 -12.93 18.59 14.31
C VAL A 85 -14.44 18.63 14.38
N PRO A 86 -15.08 19.82 14.48
CA PRO A 86 -16.53 19.93 14.58
C PRO A 86 -17.23 19.18 13.45
N HIS A 87 -18.22 18.37 13.83
CA HIS A 87 -19.04 17.54 12.93
C HIS A 87 -18.28 16.49 12.12
N ALA A 88 -17.00 16.21 12.39
CA ALA A 88 -16.28 15.12 11.71
C ALA A 88 -16.80 13.74 12.14
N PHE A 89 -17.20 13.62 13.41
CA PHE A 89 -17.83 12.44 13.99
C PHE A 89 -19.21 12.81 14.55
N GLN A 90 -20.24 12.08 14.14
CA GLN A 90 -21.62 12.21 14.60
C GLN A 90 -22.06 11.02 15.46
N THR A 91 -21.39 9.87 15.35
CA THR A 91 -21.72 8.66 16.10
C THR A 91 -20.47 7.95 16.62
N TYR A 92 -20.63 7.18 17.70
CA TYR A 92 -19.56 6.37 18.31
C TYR A 92 -19.10 5.18 17.46
N PHE A 93 -19.80 4.87 16.35
CA PHE A 93 -19.52 3.67 15.54
C PHE A 93 -18.74 3.96 14.25
N GLN A 94 -18.33 5.21 14.04
CA GLN A 94 -17.55 5.60 12.87
C GLN A 94 -16.10 5.11 12.97
N ASP A 95 -15.60 4.57 11.85
CA ASP A 95 -14.22 4.11 11.68
C ASP A 95 -13.30 5.15 11.04
N ALA A 96 -13.86 6.29 10.62
CA ALA A 96 -13.18 7.44 10.03
C ALA A 96 -14.08 8.69 10.16
N PRO A 97 -13.49 9.89 10.09
CA PRO A 97 -14.28 11.12 10.06
C PRO A 97 -15.04 11.21 8.73
N MET A 98 -16.22 11.82 8.72
CA MET A 98 -17.06 11.87 7.52
C MET A 98 -16.48 12.73 6.40
N ASP A 99 -15.55 13.63 6.74
CA ASP A 99 -14.83 14.43 5.74
C ASP A 99 -13.68 13.67 5.08
N LEU A 100 -13.33 12.45 5.53
CA LEU A 100 -12.33 11.63 4.88
C LEU A 100 -12.72 11.31 3.42
N GLY A 101 -11.84 11.70 2.49
CA GLY A 101 -12.10 11.56 1.05
C GLY A 101 -12.65 12.82 0.38
N TYR A 102 -12.83 13.89 1.15
CA TYR A 102 -13.12 15.24 0.63
C TYR A 102 -11.95 16.19 0.94
N ASN A 103 -11.91 17.33 0.23
CA ASN A 103 -10.81 18.30 0.37
C ASN A 103 -10.74 18.88 1.79
N GLU A 104 -11.88 18.96 2.47
CA GLU A 104 -12.05 19.49 3.81
C GLU A 104 -11.23 18.73 4.86
N PHE A 105 -11.02 17.41 4.69
CA PHE A 105 -10.23 16.63 5.65
C PHE A 105 -8.83 17.19 5.82
N TYR A 106 -8.13 17.39 4.69
CA TYR A 106 -6.79 17.97 4.69
C TYR A 106 -6.82 19.43 5.13
N LEU A 107 -7.74 20.24 4.59
CA LEU A 107 -7.78 21.68 4.88
C LEU A 107 -8.00 21.98 6.37
N LYS A 108 -8.87 21.23 7.04
CA LYS A 108 -9.18 21.42 8.47
C LYS A 108 -8.08 20.91 9.41
N ARG A 109 -7.18 20.07 8.92
CA ARG A 109 -6.11 19.41 9.70
C ARG A 109 -4.71 19.71 9.13
N LYS A 110 -4.59 20.74 8.30
CA LYS A 110 -3.42 20.96 7.44
C LYS A 110 -2.12 20.98 8.23
N ASP A 111 -2.04 21.79 9.27
CA ASP A 111 -0.79 21.96 10.04
C ASP A 111 -0.37 20.67 10.74
N ALA A 112 -1.34 19.90 11.27
CA ALA A 112 -1.07 18.63 11.93
C ALA A 112 -0.62 17.57 10.93
N ILE A 113 -1.33 17.44 9.82
CA ILE A 113 -1.01 16.49 8.74
C ILE A 113 0.36 16.80 8.15
N ASP A 114 0.65 18.06 7.81
CA ASP A 114 1.93 18.44 7.22
C ASP A 114 3.08 18.17 8.20
N LYS A 115 2.91 18.51 9.48
CA LYS A 115 3.89 18.19 10.52
C LYS A 115 4.14 16.68 10.62
N ARG A 116 3.08 15.87 10.57
CA ARG A 116 3.19 14.41 10.63
C ARG A 116 3.88 13.82 9.40
N ILE A 117 3.53 14.32 8.21
CA ILE A 117 4.18 13.93 6.95
C ILE A 117 5.68 14.23 7.02
N GLU A 118 6.09 15.40 7.50
CA GLU A 118 7.51 15.73 7.62
C GLU A 118 8.23 14.89 8.68
N GLN A 119 7.56 14.52 9.78
CA GLN A 119 8.11 13.55 10.74
C GLN A 119 8.37 12.19 10.09
N ILE A 120 7.41 11.66 9.30
CA ILE A 120 7.57 10.38 8.60
C ILE A 120 8.66 10.49 7.53
N ARG A 121 8.68 11.61 6.80
CA ARG A 121 9.64 11.90 5.72
C ARG A 121 11.09 11.89 6.24
N GLY A 122 11.32 12.49 7.40
CA GLY A 122 12.63 12.57 8.05
C GLY A 122 12.97 11.39 8.97
N ALA A 123 12.09 10.39 9.10
CA ALA A 123 12.32 9.25 9.97
C ALA A 123 13.31 8.26 9.35
N ASP A 124 14.35 7.93 10.11
CA ASP A 124 15.23 6.79 9.84
C ASP A 124 14.52 5.47 10.17
N ASN A 125 15.17 4.35 9.85
CA ASN A 125 14.60 3.01 10.06
C ASN A 125 14.26 2.72 11.53
N GLU A 126 15.03 3.25 12.48
CA GLU A 126 14.77 3.06 13.91
C GLU A 126 13.49 3.80 14.33
N LYS A 127 13.35 5.07 13.93
CA LYS A 127 12.14 5.86 14.19
C LYS A 127 10.91 5.27 13.49
N LEU A 128 11.02 4.85 12.22
CA LEU A 128 9.92 4.20 11.51
C LEU A 128 9.49 2.90 12.21
N SER A 129 10.47 2.10 12.66
CA SER A 129 10.18 0.89 13.43
C SER A 129 9.42 1.22 14.71
N SER A 130 9.90 2.21 15.47
CA SER A 130 9.24 2.66 16.69
C SER A 130 7.82 3.15 16.41
N LEU A 131 7.61 3.98 15.38
CA LEU A 131 6.29 4.47 15.00
C LEU A 131 5.31 3.33 14.72
N ILE A 132 5.70 2.38 13.87
CA ILE A 132 4.84 1.23 13.52
C ILE A 132 4.56 0.35 14.74
N LEU A 133 5.59 0.00 15.51
CA LEU A 133 5.43 -0.89 16.66
C LEU A 133 4.58 -0.25 17.76
N THR A 134 4.77 1.04 18.03
CA THR A 134 3.94 1.79 18.97
C THR A 134 2.51 1.87 18.46
N SER A 135 2.27 2.23 17.20
CA SER A 135 0.91 2.28 16.63
C SER A 135 0.22 0.92 16.70
N PHE A 136 0.92 -0.19 16.42
CA PHE A 136 0.35 -1.52 16.61
C PHE A 136 0.00 -1.81 18.08
N ALA A 137 0.87 -1.43 19.02
CA ALA A 137 0.63 -1.68 20.43
C ALA A 137 -0.55 -0.87 20.99
N THR A 138 -0.73 0.37 20.53
CA THR A 138 -1.76 1.28 21.06
C THR A 138 -3.09 1.19 20.33
N LEU A 139 -3.09 0.90 19.02
CA LEU A 139 -4.29 0.95 18.18
C LEU A 139 -4.93 -0.41 17.92
N LYS A 140 -4.25 -1.52 18.23
CA LYS A 140 -4.74 -2.86 17.90
C LYS A 140 -6.15 -3.10 18.46
N GLY A 141 -7.04 -3.56 17.59
CA GLY A 141 -8.45 -3.82 17.91
C GLY A 141 -9.38 -2.61 17.72
N LEU A 142 -8.85 -1.41 17.51
CA LEU A 142 -9.68 -0.25 17.16
C LEU A 142 -10.19 -0.36 15.72
N ARG A 143 -11.41 0.14 15.48
CA ARG A 143 -11.99 0.21 14.13
C ARG A 143 -11.49 1.47 13.43
N ILE A 144 -10.51 1.31 12.54
CA ILE A 144 -9.92 2.38 11.75
C ILE A 144 -10.10 2.04 10.27
N ARG A 145 -10.59 3.00 9.47
CA ARG A 145 -10.83 2.78 8.05
C ARG A 145 -9.55 2.33 7.33
N GLY A 146 -9.64 1.20 6.62
CA GLY A 146 -8.53 0.64 5.85
C GLY A 146 -7.54 -0.21 6.65
N VAL A 147 -7.70 -0.28 7.98
CA VAL A 147 -6.88 -1.13 8.84
C VAL A 147 -7.53 -2.50 8.97
N ASN A 148 -6.75 -3.55 8.70
CA ASN A 148 -7.19 -4.94 8.82
C ASN A 148 -6.25 -5.70 9.77
N TRP A 149 -6.67 -5.87 11.01
CA TRP A 149 -5.89 -6.51 12.08
C TRP A 149 -5.75 -8.02 11.92
N ASP A 150 -6.64 -8.67 11.17
CA ASP A 150 -6.61 -10.12 10.95
C ASP A 150 -5.65 -10.49 9.81
N ARG A 151 -5.53 -9.62 8.80
CA ARG A 151 -4.63 -9.80 7.66
C ARG A 151 -3.18 -9.47 8.00
N TRP A 152 -2.97 -8.48 8.88
CA TRP A 152 -1.65 -7.88 9.09
C TRP A 152 -1.20 -7.96 10.54
N THR A 153 0.03 -8.41 10.75
CA THR A 153 0.71 -8.42 12.05
C THR A 153 1.85 -7.42 12.08
N SER A 154 2.32 -7.03 13.27
CA SER A 154 3.48 -6.15 13.37
C SER A 154 4.73 -6.78 12.75
N GLN A 155 4.89 -8.12 12.86
CA GLN A 155 6.01 -8.85 12.27
C GLN A 155 6.00 -8.87 10.75
N THR A 156 4.82 -8.81 10.12
CA THR A 156 4.69 -8.79 8.65
C THR A 156 4.78 -7.38 8.09
N ILE A 157 4.14 -6.40 8.75
CA ILE A 157 4.13 -5.00 8.31
C ILE A 157 5.49 -4.33 8.47
N LEU A 158 6.20 -4.58 9.58
CA LEU A 158 7.43 -3.86 9.88
C LEU A 158 8.50 -4.00 8.77
N PRO A 159 8.87 -5.20 8.28
CA PRO A 159 9.82 -5.33 7.18
C PRO A 159 9.40 -4.59 5.92
N MET A 160 8.10 -4.63 5.57
CA MET A 160 7.56 -3.92 4.41
C MET A 160 7.69 -2.40 4.58
N THR A 161 7.32 -1.86 5.74
CA THR A 161 7.49 -0.43 6.06
C THR A 161 8.94 0.02 5.88
N LEU A 162 9.89 -0.76 6.39
CA LEU A 162 11.31 -0.42 6.31
C LEU A 162 11.84 -0.46 4.88
N CYS A 163 11.37 -1.40 4.06
CA CYS A 163 11.74 -1.47 2.64
C CYS A 163 11.11 -0.32 1.81
N ILE A 164 9.93 0.18 2.19
CA ILE A 164 9.33 1.37 1.55
C ILE A 164 10.11 2.64 1.94
N GLY A 165 10.45 2.77 3.22
CA GLY A 165 11.16 3.91 3.77
C GLY A 165 10.29 5.16 3.96
N GLY A 166 10.79 6.08 4.79
CA GLY A 166 10.02 7.24 5.27
C GLY A 166 9.59 8.21 4.17
N GLN A 167 10.46 8.44 3.19
CA GLN A 167 10.17 9.35 2.07
C GLN A 167 8.96 8.91 1.24
N ALA A 168 8.91 7.62 0.88
CA ALA A 168 7.80 7.09 0.09
C ALA A 168 6.52 6.96 0.94
N LEU A 169 6.64 6.56 2.22
CA LEU A 169 5.50 6.53 3.14
C LEU A 169 4.88 7.91 3.35
N ALA A 170 5.70 8.96 3.46
CA ALA A 170 5.23 10.34 3.58
C ALA A 170 4.41 10.76 2.35
N LEU A 171 4.86 10.42 1.14
CA LEU A 171 4.12 10.69 -0.09
C LEU A 171 2.78 9.94 -0.14
N VAL A 172 2.78 8.67 0.27
CA VAL A 172 1.55 7.87 0.37
C VAL A 172 0.57 8.52 1.35
N CYS A 173 1.04 8.89 2.55
CA CYS A 173 0.21 9.55 3.57
C CYS A 173 -0.32 10.90 3.09
N GLU A 174 0.49 11.67 2.37
CA GLU A 174 0.10 12.93 1.75
C GLU A 174 -1.02 12.74 0.72
N CYS A 175 -0.88 11.78 -0.19
CA CYS A 175 -1.90 11.46 -1.19
C CYS A 175 -3.22 11.05 -0.54
N PHE A 176 -3.19 10.11 0.41
CA PHE A 176 -4.39 9.67 1.12
C PHE A 176 -5.04 10.79 1.93
N SER A 177 -4.24 11.65 2.56
CA SER A 177 -4.76 12.80 3.30
C SER A 177 -5.45 13.80 2.38
N LYS A 178 -4.90 14.07 1.20
CA LYS A 178 -5.49 15.04 0.26
C LYS A 178 -6.74 14.52 -0.44
N ASN A 179 -6.77 13.25 -0.82
CA ASN A 179 -7.93 12.66 -1.48
C ASN A 179 -8.01 11.14 -1.30
N TYR A 180 -8.43 10.72 -0.11
CA TYR A 180 -8.53 9.29 0.22
C TYR A 180 -9.32 8.51 -0.84
N ARG A 181 -10.50 9.00 -1.26
CA ARG A 181 -11.39 8.29 -2.20
C ARG A 181 -10.73 8.05 -3.56
N HIS A 182 -10.02 9.03 -4.10
CA HIS A 182 -9.36 8.92 -5.40
C HIS A 182 -8.17 7.97 -5.35
N TRP A 183 -7.37 8.04 -4.27
CA TRP A 183 -6.16 7.23 -4.11
C TRP A 183 -6.40 5.83 -3.54
N SER A 184 -7.65 5.50 -3.16
CA SER A 184 -8.05 4.18 -2.66
C SER A 184 -8.22 3.12 -3.76
N GLY A 185 -8.02 3.46 -5.04
CA GLY A 185 -8.21 2.54 -6.16
C GLY A 185 -7.02 2.55 -7.12
N GLY A 186 -6.76 1.41 -7.75
CA GLY A 186 -5.73 1.27 -8.79
C GLY A 186 -4.29 1.20 -8.27
N LEU A 187 -4.07 0.72 -7.04
CA LEU A 187 -2.72 0.33 -6.62
C LEU A 187 -2.39 -1.06 -7.18
N PRO A 188 -1.10 -1.36 -7.39
CA PRO A 188 -0.69 -2.62 -8.01
C PRO A 188 -1.08 -3.84 -7.18
N ASP A 189 -1.32 -4.96 -7.86
CA ASP A 189 -1.75 -6.21 -7.23
C ASP A 189 -0.77 -6.70 -6.15
N LEU A 190 0.51 -6.74 -6.51
CA LEU A 190 1.57 -7.31 -5.68
C LEU A 190 2.46 -6.23 -5.04
N PHE A 191 2.77 -6.47 -3.77
CA PHE A 191 3.87 -5.80 -3.08
C PHE A 191 4.98 -6.79 -2.83
N LEU A 192 6.18 -6.49 -3.35
CA LEU A 192 7.38 -7.30 -3.18
C LEU A 192 8.39 -6.54 -2.33
N TRP A 193 9.14 -7.24 -1.49
CA TRP A 193 10.21 -6.66 -0.69
C TRP A 193 11.38 -7.61 -0.49
N ASN A 194 12.56 -7.03 -0.33
CA ASN A 194 13.79 -7.73 0.00
C ASN A 194 14.46 -6.99 1.16
N VAL A 195 14.52 -7.64 2.33
CA VAL A 195 15.03 -7.05 3.58
C VAL A 195 16.54 -6.85 3.53
N GLU A 196 17.28 -7.78 2.91
CA GLU A 196 18.74 -7.72 2.82
C GLU A 196 19.18 -6.52 1.98
N ARG A 197 18.45 -6.24 0.90
CA ARG A 197 18.68 -5.09 0.02
C ARG A 197 17.98 -3.81 0.48
N THR A 198 17.02 -3.92 1.40
CA THR A 198 16.12 -2.82 1.81
C THR A 198 15.42 -2.20 0.59
N GLU A 199 14.87 -3.06 -0.26
CA GLU A 199 14.20 -2.67 -1.50
C GLU A 199 12.75 -3.17 -1.51
N CYS A 200 11.88 -2.44 -2.20
CA CYS A 200 10.53 -2.91 -2.51
C CYS A 200 10.15 -2.65 -3.97
N LYS A 201 9.21 -3.43 -4.48
CA LYS A 201 8.60 -3.26 -5.81
C LYS A 201 7.09 -3.37 -5.72
N LEU A 202 6.42 -2.59 -6.56
CA LEU A 202 5.00 -2.72 -6.82
C LEU A 202 4.83 -3.32 -8.21
N VAL A 203 4.08 -4.42 -8.31
CA VAL A 203 3.91 -5.16 -9.56
C VAL A 203 2.43 -5.31 -9.85
N GLU A 204 2.03 -4.81 -11.01
CA GLU A 204 0.71 -5.04 -11.61
C GLU A 204 0.80 -6.30 -12.46
N VAL A 205 -0.11 -7.25 -12.23
CA VAL A 205 -0.20 -8.52 -12.94
C VAL A 205 -1.32 -8.42 -13.98
N LYS A 206 -1.08 -8.95 -15.19
CA LYS A 206 -2.01 -8.86 -16.32
C LYS A 206 -2.14 -10.17 -17.07
#